data_AF-V9G6N5-F1
#
_entry.id   AF-V9G6N5-F1
#
_cell.length_a   1.000
_cell.length_b   1.000
_cell.length_c   1.000
_cell.angle_alpha   90.00
_cell.angle_beta   90.00
_cell.angle_gamma   90.00
#
_symmetry.space_group_name_H-M   'P 1'
#
loop_
_entity.id
_entity.type
_entity.pdbx_description
1 polymer ?
#
loop_
_entity_poly.entity_id
_entity_poly.type
_entity_poly.pdbx_seq_one_letter_code
_entity_poly.pdbx_strand_id
1 'polypeptide(L)'
;MILEGSWAVGGWNEDTRDNSTVVPFPTVPGGAGSGNDIVGGFGSGFYLSKSTYDDAAKKDTAVELLKHLTSPASIQKIASANGGTPAADVEVTGLAQVALDGFAMAAKADSISAPVDSKVSQETFGNLRASVQPVVEGKKSPTDAIAEAKKTEDDNRK
;
A
#
# COMPACT_ATOMS: atom_id res chain seq x y z
N MET A 1 -2.78 -3.78 19.27
CA MET A 1 -2.10 -3.03 18.18
C MET A 1 -2.07 -3.91 16.96
N ILE A 2 -2.28 -3.33 15.79
CA ILE A 2 -2.19 -3.99 14.49
C ILE A 2 -1.31 -3.15 13.57
N LEU A 3 -0.52 -3.79 12.72
CA LEU A 3 0.21 -3.14 11.63
C LEU A 3 -0.49 -3.54 10.35
N GLU A 4 -1.21 -2.60 9.75
CA GLU A 4 -2.00 -2.86 8.55
C GLU A 4 -2.04 -1.64 7.64
N GLY A 5 -2.44 -1.87 6.39
CA GLY A 5 -2.76 -0.80 5.46
C GLY A 5 -4.09 -0.12 5.77
N SER A 6 -4.29 1.09 5.23
CA SER A 6 -5.49 1.89 5.45
C SER A 6 -6.80 1.18 5.05
N TRP A 7 -6.73 0.25 4.08
CA TRP A 7 -7.87 -0.53 3.61
C TRP A 7 -8.49 -1.43 4.69
N ALA A 8 -7.77 -1.76 5.77
CA ALA A 8 -8.28 -2.61 6.84
C ALA A 8 -9.46 -1.96 7.59
N VAL A 9 -9.47 -0.63 7.70
CA VAL A 9 -10.49 0.14 8.45
C VAL A 9 -11.90 -0.13 7.93
N GLY A 10 -12.07 -0.26 6.61
CA GLY A 10 -13.37 -0.54 6.00
C GLY A 10 -13.98 -1.88 6.42
N GLY A 11 -13.14 -2.85 6.82
CA GLY A 11 -13.58 -4.16 7.29
C GLY A 11 -13.85 -4.26 8.80
N TRP A 12 -13.54 -3.22 9.58
CA TRP A 12 -13.73 -3.23 11.03
C TRP A 12 -15.18 -2.96 11.42
N ASN A 13 -15.62 -3.54 12.54
CA ASN A 13 -16.90 -3.17 13.15
C ASN A 13 -16.83 -1.76 13.76
N GLU A 14 -17.99 -1.19 14.08
CA GLU A 14 -18.12 0.17 14.63
C GLU A 14 -17.31 0.35 15.91
N ASP A 15 -17.50 -0.55 16.90
CA ASP A 15 -16.77 -0.50 18.17
C ASP A 15 -15.24 -0.44 17.98
N THR A 16 -14.68 -1.22 17.05
CA THR A 16 -13.24 -1.21 16.77
C THR A 16 -12.80 0.11 16.16
N ARG A 17 -13.59 0.67 15.22
CA ARG A 17 -13.27 1.94 14.58
C ARG A 17 -13.31 3.11 15.56
N ASP A 18 -14.29 3.11 16.45
CA ASP A 18 -14.51 4.21 17.40
C ASP A 18 -13.50 4.21 18.55
N ASN A 19 -12.88 3.06 18.83
CA ASN A 19 -11.88 2.90 19.90
C ASN A 19 -10.45 2.72 19.37
N SER A 20 -10.20 3.08 18.10
CA SER A 20 -8.87 2.97 17.48
C SER A 20 -8.38 4.33 16.98
N THR A 21 -7.06 4.47 16.90
CA THR A 21 -6.36 5.60 16.26
C THR A 21 -5.21 5.04 15.43
N VAL A 22 -4.73 5.83 14.47
CA VAL A 22 -3.51 5.52 13.72
C VAL A 22 -2.34 6.33 14.30
N VAL A 23 -1.18 5.69 14.42
CA VAL A 23 0.07 6.34 14.85
C VAL A 23 1.22 5.86 13.97
N PRO A 24 2.29 6.66 13.80
CA PRO A 24 3.49 6.22 13.10
C PRO A 24 4.06 4.95 13.71
N PHE A 25 4.69 4.11 12.88
CA PHE A 25 5.39 2.94 13.37
C PHE A 25 6.57 3.38 14.26
N PRO A 26 6.83 2.72 15.40
CA PRO A 26 7.94 3.10 16.28
C PRO A 26 9.29 3.11 15.56
N THR A 27 10.13 4.10 15.90
CA THR A 27 11.50 4.17 15.40
C THR A 27 12.31 2.95 15.83
N VAL A 28 13.05 2.35 14.91
CA VAL A 28 13.98 1.26 15.21
C VAL A 28 15.31 1.83 15.71
N PRO A 29 15.83 1.44 16.89
CA PRO A 29 17.11 1.93 17.38
C PRO A 29 18.25 1.71 16.38
N GLY A 30 19.00 2.77 16.07
CA GLY A 30 20.07 2.74 15.06
C GLY A 30 19.58 2.76 13.60
N GLY A 31 18.28 2.83 13.37
CA GLY A 31 17.71 3.01 12.03
C GLY A 31 17.94 4.41 11.47
N ALA A 32 17.99 4.52 10.14
CA ALA A 32 18.18 5.79 9.44
C ALA A 32 16.88 6.58 9.18
N GLY A 33 15.72 6.00 9.52
CA GLY A 33 14.41 6.62 9.30
C GLY A 33 14.16 7.82 10.22
N SER A 34 13.34 8.75 9.74
CA SER A 34 12.93 9.97 10.45
C SER A 34 11.98 9.71 11.62
N GLY A 35 11.31 8.54 11.62
CA GLY A 35 10.19 8.24 12.51
C GLY A 35 8.83 8.68 11.99
N ASN A 36 8.79 9.43 10.86
CA ASN A 36 7.57 9.77 10.13
C ASN A 36 7.55 9.19 8.70
N ASP A 37 8.50 8.33 8.36
CA ASP A 37 8.48 7.59 7.09
C ASP A 37 7.40 6.52 7.11
N ILE A 38 6.66 6.37 6.00
CA ILE A 38 5.61 5.36 5.89
C ILE A 38 5.84 4.42 4.71
N VAL A 39 5.44 3.16 4.89
CA VAL A 39 5.26 2.21 3.78
C VAL A 39 3.85 2.37 3.26
N GLY A 40 3.71 2.74 1.99
CA GLY A 40 2.41 3.02 1.40
C GLY A 40 2.48 3.50 -0.05
N GLY A 41 1.52 4.33 -0.42
CA GLY A 41 1.32 4.78 -1.80
C GLY A 41 0.28 3.96 -2.54
N PHE A 42 0.00 4.35 -3.78
CA PHE A 42 -1.06 3.76 -4.60
C PHE A 42 -0.53 2.52 -5.33
N GLY A 43 -0.77 1.34 -4.74
CA GLY A 43 -0.42 0.04 -5.34
C GLY A 43 -1.48 -0.52 -6.29
N SER A 44 -2.66 0.09 -6.37
CA SER A 44 -3.77 -0.34 -7.22
C SER A 44 -4.24 0.80 -8.12
N GLY A 45 -4.87 0.45 -9.24
CA GLY A 45 -5.38 1.41 -10.21
C GLY A 45 -6.08 0.72 -11.37
N PHE A 46 -6.56 1.52 -12.32
CA PHE A 46 -7.20 1.01 -13.52
C PHE A 46 -6.18 0.91 -14.65
N TYR A 47 -6.19 -0.22 -15.35
CA TYR A 47 -5.36 -0.46 -16.53
C TYR A 47 -6.27 -0.70 -17.74
N LEU A 48 -5.88 -0.15 -18.89
CA LEU A 48 -6.54 -0.43 -20.16
C LEU A 48 -5.70 -1.45 -20.93
N SER A 49 -6.31 -2.59 -21.32
CA SER A 49 -5.61 -3.55 -22.16
C SER A 49 -5.31 -2.94 -23.53
N LYS A 50 -4.14 -3.27 -24.09
CA LYS A 50 -3.76 -2.85 -25.44
C LYS A 50 -4.79 -3.28 -26.49
N SER A 51 -5.32 -4.49 -26.38
CA SER A 51 -6.36 -5.00 -27.29
C SER A 51 -7.65 -4.17 -27.27
N THR A 52 -8.03 -3.62 -26.12
CA THR A 52 -9.20 -2.74 -26.02
C THR A 52 -8.89 -1.35 -26.58
N TYR A 53 -7.69 -0.84 -26.32
CA TYR A 53 -7.26 0.46 -26.83
C TYR A 53 -7.10 0.48 -28.35
N ASP A 54 -6.63 -0.62 -28.94
CA ASP A 54 -6.42 -0.76 -30.39
C ASP A 54 -7.73 -1.08 -31.15
N ASP A 55 -8.81 -1.44 -30.45
CA ASP A 55 -10.14 -1.68 -31.02
C ASP A 55 -10.92 -0.36 -31.16
N ALA A 56 -11.05 0.12 -32.41
CA ALA A 56 -11.73 1.39 -32.72
C ALA A 56 -13.19 1.46 -32.25
N ALA A 57 -13.89 0.33 -32.12
CA ALA A 57 -15.27 0.32 -31.65
C ALA A 57 -15.38 0.44 -30.11
N LYS A 58 -14.30 0.17 -29.38
CA LYS A 58 -14.28 0.15 -27.90
C LYS A 58 -13.47 1.29 -27.29
N LYS A 59 -12.44 1.75 -27.99
CA LYS A 59 -11.42 2.68 -27.48
C LYS A 59 -12.03 3.88 -26.75
N ASP A 60 -12.90 4.63 -27.44
CA ASP A 60 -13.41 5.90 -26.90
C ASP A 60 -14.26 5.66 -25.65
N THR A 61 -15.17 4.69 -25.68
CA THR A 61 -15.99 4.31 -24.52
C THR A 61 -15.14 3.83 -23.34
N ALA A 62 -14.10 3.03 -23.59
CA ALA A 62 -13.21 2.55 -22.54
C ALA A 62 -12.39 3.70 -21.90
N VAL A 63 -11.91 4.64 -22.72
CA VAL A 63 -11.20 5.84 -22.23
C VAL A 63 -12.14 6.73 -21.41
N GLU A 64 -13.38 6.96 -21.87
CA GLU A 64 -14.36 7.74 -21.12
C GLU A 64 -14.75 7.07 -19.80
N LEU A 65 -14.87 5.74 -19.77
CA LEU A 65 -15.07 5.01 -18.52
C LEU A 65 -13.90 5.22 -17.55
N LEU A 66 -12.65 5.14 -18.02
CA LEU A 66 -11.48 5.37 -17.16
C LEU A 66 -11.47 6.79 -16.61
N LYS A 67 -11.74 7.81 -17.43
CA LYS A 67 -11.87 9.21 -16.97
C LYS A 67 -12.95 9.36 -15.91
N HIS A 68 -14.09 8.69 -16.07
CA HIS A 68 -15.15 8.73 -15.08
C HIS A 68 -14.71 8.09 -13.76
N LEU A 69 -14.11 6.90 -13.81
CA LEU A 69 -13.65 6.16 -12.63
C LEU A 69 -12.50 6.87 -11.89
N THR A 70 -11.67 7.63 -12.61
CA THR A 70 -10.58 8.44 -12.04
C THR A 70 -10.93 9.92 -11.85
N SER A 71 -12.21 10.29 -12.01
CA SER A 71 -12.65 11.66 -11.73
C SER A 71 -12.58 11.95 -10.23
N PRO A 72 -12.38 13.22 -9.81
CA PRO A 72 -12.38 13.60 -8.39
C PRO A 72 -13.61 13.11 -7.62
N ALA A 73 -14.81 13.20 -8.23
CA ALA A 73 -16.05 12.73 -7.62
C ALA A 73 -16.05 11.21 -7.39
N SER A 74 -15.58 10.42 -8.35
CA SER A 74 -15.46 8.96 -8.20
C SER A 74 -14.41 8.58 -7.16
N ILE A 75 -13.26 9.27 -7.16
CA ILE A 75 -12.19 9.05 -6.17
C ILE A 75 -12.68 9.35 -4.77
N GLN A 76 -13.35 10.49 -4.56
CA GLN A 76 -13.97 10.84 -3.28
C GLN A 76 -14.92 9.74 -2.81
N LYS A 77 -15.83 9.29 -3.70
CA LYS A 77 -16.79 8.25 -3.39
C LYS A 77 -16.13 6.92 -3.01
N ILE A 78 -15.05 6.53 -3.71
CA ILE A 78 -14.30 5.30 -3.41
C ILE A 78 -13.61 5.42 -2.05
N ALA A 79 -12.90 6.54 -1.81
CA ALA A 79 -12.20 6.80 -0.55
C ALA A 79 -13.15 6.81 0.66
N SER A 80 -14.33 7.45 0.52
CA SER A 80 -15.39 7.42 1.54
C SER A 80 -15.93 6.01 1.81
N ALA A 81 -15.93 5.13 0.81
CA ALA A 81 -16.48 3.78 0.96
C ALA A 81 -15.48 2.78 1.57
N ASN A 82 -14.18 2.91 1.25
CA ASN A 82 -13.16 1.93 1.65
C ASN A 82 -12.20 2.43 2.75
N GLY A 83 -12.24 3.71 3.12
CA GLY A 83 -11.34 4.31 4.11
C GLY A 83 -9.90 4.47 3.64
N GLY A 84 -9.63 4.30 2.34
CA GLY A 84 -8.32 4.50 1.72
C GLY A 84 -8.06 5.98 1.43
N THR A 85 -6.79 6.37 1.48
CA THR A 85 -6.36 7.74 1.14
C THR A 85 -6.76 8.07 -0.31
N PRO A 86 -7.40 9.22 -0.59
CA PRO A 86 -7.81 9.56 -1.94
C PRO A 86 -6.60 9.83 -2.85
N ALA A 87 -6.66 9.36 -4.09
CA ALA A 87 -5.65 9.61 -5.13
C ALA A 87 -5.85 10.94 -5.88
N ALA A 88 -6.59 11.88 -5.29
CA ALA A 88 -6.87 13.20 -5.80
C ALA A 88 -7.02 14.18 -4.63
N ASP A 89 -6.90 15.48 -4.92
CA ASP A 89 -7.15 16.55 -3.96
C ASP A 89 -8.67 16.71 -3.75
N VAL A 90 -9.22 15.91 -2.84
CA VAL A 90 -10.64 15.89 -2.47
C VAL A 90 -10.80 15.75 -0.97
N GLU A 91 -11.78 16.45 -0.41
CA GLU A 91 -12.16 16.30 0.98
C GLU A 91 -13.00 15.03 1.17
N VAL A 92 -12.64 14.19 2.13
CA VAL A 92 -13.38 12.97 2.47
C VAL A 92 -14.08 13.17 3.81
N THR A 93 -15.41 13.25 3.78
CA THR A 93 -16.24 13.50 4.97
C THR A 93 -17.00 12.24 5.41
N GLY A 94 -17.41 12.18 6.67
CA GLY A 94 -18.28 11.11 7.19
C GLY A 94 -17.59 9.78 7.48
N LEU A 95 -16.26 9.77 7.53
CA LEU A 95 -15.48 8.62 7.97
C LEU A 95 -15.29 8.62 9.50
N ALA A 96 -15.09 7.44 10.07
CA ALA A 96 -14.66 7.29 11.46
C ALA A 96 -13.31 7.98 11.70
N GLN A 97 -13.09 8.47 12.93
CA GLN A 97 -11.90 9.24 13.28
C GLN A 97 -10.59 8.51 12.95
N VAL A 98 -10.53 7.19 13.16
CA VAL A 98 -9.35 6.37 12.84
C VAL A 98 -8.91 6.47 11.37
N ALA A 99 -9.85 6.63 10.42
CA ALA A 99 -9.49 6.82 9.01
C ALA A 99 -8.91 8.21 8.75
N LEU A 100 -9.51 9.24 9.37
CA LEU A 100 -9.02 10.62 9.29
C LEU A 100 -7.63 10.76 9.91
N ASP A 101 -7.36 10.07 11.02
CA ASP A 101 -6.04 10.02 11.64
C ASP A 101 -5.01 9.37 10.70
N GLY A 102 -5.40 8.31 9.99
CA GLY A 102 -4.58 7.68 8.96
C GLY A 102 -4.24 8.64 7.80
N PHE A 103 -5.22 9.42 7.33
CA PHE A 103 -4.99 10.43 6.29
C PHE A 103 -4.08 11.55 6.79
N ALA A 104 -4.30 12.02 8.02
CA ALA A 104 -3.47 13.05 8.64
C ALA A 104 -2.02 12.57 8.86
N MET A 105 -1.82 11.31 9.24
CA MET A 105 -0.49 10.70 9.34
C MET A 105 0.18 10.66 7.96
N ALA A 106 -0.52 10.18 6.92
CA ALA A 106 0.02 10.10 5.58
C ALA A 106 0.38 11.47 4.98
N ALA A 107 -0.44 12.49 5.23
CA ALA A 107 -0.18 13.86 4.77
C ALA A 107 1.03 14.52 5.46
N LYS A 108 1.43 14.03 6.64
CA LYS A 108 2.58 14.51 7.41
C LYS A 108 3.83 13.65 7.22
N ALA A 109 3.78 12.61 6.39
CA ALA A 109 4.90 11.71 6.21
C ALA A 109 6.09 12.42 5.54
N ASP A 110 7.29 12.24 6.09
CA ASP A 110 8.52 12.79 5.50
C ASP A 110 8.87 12.08 4.18
N SER A 111 8.51 10.79 4.08
CA SER A 111 8.61 10.01 2.86
C SER A 111 7.55 8.91 2.80
N ILE A 112 7.16 8.54 1.57
CA ILE A 112 6.27 7.41 1.31
C ILE A 112 7.00 6.44 0.38
N SER A 113 7.33 5.25 0.89
CA SER A 113 7.97 4.19 0.12
C SER A 113 6.98 3.08 -0.22
N ALA A 114 6.99 2.62 -1.47
CA ALA A 114 6.15 1.48 -1.85
C ALA A 114 6.60 0.19 -1.13
N PRO A 115 5.68 -0.75 -0.85
CA PRO A 115 6.02 -1.97 -0.13
C PRO A 115 7.01 -2.84 -0.92
N VAL A 116 7.82 -3.64 -0.21
CA VAL A 116 8.93 -4.42 -0.79
C VAL A 116 8.48 -5.35 -1.92
N ASP A 117 7.29 -5.93 -1.85
CA ASP A 117 6.74 -6.82 -2.89
C ASP A 117 6.49 -6.13 -4.22
N SER A 118 6.35 -4.80 -4.23
CA SER A 118 6.29 -3.99 -5.45
C SER A 118 7.67 -3.68 -6.05
N LYS A 119 8.76 -4.01 -5.34
CA LYS A 119 10.14 -3.65 -5.70
C LYS A 119 11.00 -4.82 -6.13
N VAL A 120 10.57 -6.05 -5.87
CA VAL A 120 11.32 -7.27 -6.17
C VAL A 120 10.40 -8.29 -6.86
N SER A 121 10.98 -9.34 -7.44
CA SER A 121 10.19 -10.42 -8.00
C SER A 121 9.32 -11.12 -6.92
N GLN A 122 8.20 -11.72 -7.34
CA GLN A 122 7.32 -12.47 -6.43
C GLN A 122 8.07 -13.61 -5.72
N GLU A 123 9.00 -14.26 -6.41
CA GLU A 123 9.85 -15.31 -5.84
C GLU A 123 10.81 -14.75 -4.78
N THR A 124 11.48 -13.63 -5.07
CA THR A 124 12.32 -12.91 -4.11
C THR A 124 11.53 -12.56 -2.85
N PHE A 125 10.32 -12.02 -3.03
CA PHE A 125 9.46 -11.68 -1.90
C PHE A 125 9.04 -12.91 -1.08
N GLY A 126 8.71 -14.01 -1.76
CA GLY A 126 8.43 -15.30 -1.14
C GLY A 126 9.58 -15.77 -0.25
N ASN A 127 10.83 -15.68 -0.74
CA ASN A 127 12.03 -16.05 0.00
C ASN A 127 12.28 -15.17 1.23
N LEU A 128 12.05 -13.86 1.11
CA LEU A 128 12.10 -12.93 2.24
C LEU A 128 11.07 -13.31 3.30
N ARG A 129 9.80 -13.52 2.92
CA ARG A 129 8.73 -13.88 3.86
C ARG A 129 8.99 -15.21 4.54
N ALA A 130 9.40 -16.23 3.79
CA ALA A 130 9.72 -17.56 4.32
C ALA A 130 10.89 -17.52 5.33
N SER A 131 11.78 -16.54 5.21
CA SER A 131 12.93 -16.37 6.11
C SER A 131 12.58 -15.66 7.43
N VAL A 132 11.44 -14.99 7.54
CA VAL A 132 11.07 -14.22 8.76
C VAL A 132 11.05 -15.11 10.00
N GLN A 133 10.32 -16.23 9.97
CA GLN A 133 10.22 -17.12 11.12
C GLN A 133 11.59 -17.75 11.50
N PRO A 134 12.36 -18.34 10.58
CA PRO A 134 13.70 -18.84 10.89
C PRO A 134 14.66 -17.80 11.50
N VAL A 135 14.59 -16.54 11.04
CA VAL A 135 15.39 -15.45 11.59
C VAL A 135 14.97 -15.13 13.03
N VAL A 136 13.66 -15.02 13.28
CA VAL A 136 13.12 -14.78 14.63
C VAL A 136 13.48 -15.91 15.59
N GLU A 137 13.49 -17.15 15.12
CA GLU A 137 13.85 -18.33 15.90
C GLU A 137 15.37 -18.53 16.06
N GLY A 138 16.20 -17.67 15.45
CA GLY A 138 17.66 -17.78 15.48
C GLY A 138 18.22 -18.97 14.67
N LYS A 139 17.38 -19.61 13.85
CA LYS A 139 17.76 -20.74 12.97
C LYS A 139 18.44 -20.29 11.68
N LYS A 140 18.35 -19.00 11.35
CA LYS A 140 18.96 -18.37 10.18
C LYS A 140 19.42 -16.96 10.54
N SER A 141 20.59 -16.53 10.07
CA SER A 141 21.01 -15.15 10.30
C SER A 141 20.24 -14.19 9.38
N PRO A 142 19.98 -12.93 9.81
CA PRO A 142 19.41 -11.92 8.92
C PRO A 142 20.25 -11.71 7.64
N THR A 143 21.58 -11.79 7.75
CA THR A 143 22.50 -11.65 6.62
C THR A 143 22.29 -12.75 5.59
N ASP A 144 22.15 -14.01 6.02
CA ASP A 144 21.91 -15.14 5.11
C ASP A 144 20.54 -15.03 4.44
N ALA A 145 19.51 -14.61 5.19
CA ALA A 145 18.18 -14.37 4.63
C ALA A 145 18.18 -13.34 3.49
N ILE A 146 18.92 -12.23 3.66
CA ILE A 146 19.05 -11.21 2.63
C ILE A 146 19.92 -11.70 1.45
N ALA A 147 21.01 -12.41 1.71
CA ALA A 147 21.89 -12.93 0.67
C ALA A 147 21.16 -13.93 -0.24
N GLU A 148 20.36 -14.83 0.33
CA GLU A 148 19.54 -15.78 -0.44
C GLU A 148 18.48 -15.07 -1.28
N ALA A 149 17.74 -14.12 -0.70
CA ALA A 149 16.75 -13.34 -1.44
C ALA A 149 17.39 -12.55 -2.58
N LYS A 150 18.57 -11.93 -2.34
CA LYS A 150 19.32 -11.22 -3.37
C LYS A 150 19.75 -12.14 -4.50
N LYS A 151 20.22 -13.36 -4.19
CA LYS A 151 20.60 -14.33 -5.22
C LYS A 151 19.42 -14.66 -6.13
N THR A 152 18.24 -14.90 -5.56
CA THR A 152 17.00 -15.13 -6.33
C THR A 152 16.66 -13.94 -7.23
N GLU A 153 16.75 -12.73 -6.70
CA GLU A 153 16.48 -11.52 -7.47
C GLU A 153 17.46 -11.35 -8.64
N ASP A 154 18.76 -11.59 -8.42
CA ASP A 154 19.79 -11.48 -9.45
C ASP A 154 19.63 -12.57 -10.52
N ASP A 155 19.19 -13.77 -10.15
CA ASP A 155 18.93 -14.87 -11.09
C ASP A 155 17.69 -14.60 -11.96
N ASN A 156 16.67 -13.90 -11.43
CA ASN A 156 15.46 -13.50 -12.18
C ASN A 156 15.67 -12.34 -13.17
N ARG A 157 16.84 -11.70 -13.14
CA ARG A 157 17.20 -10.61 -14.06
C ARG A 157 18.05 -11.06 -15.24
N LYS A 158 18.44 -12.34 -15.28
CA LYS A 158 19.21 -12.96 -16.38
C LYS A 158 18.27 -13.52 -17.44
#